data_AF-X1KP42-F1
#
_entry.id   AF-X1KP42-F1
#
_cell.length_a   1.000
_cell.length_b   1.000
_cell.length_c   1.000
_cell.angle_alpha   90.00
_cell.angle_beta   90.00
_cell.angle_gamma   90.00
#
_symmetry.space_group_name_H-M   'P 1'
#
loop_
_entity.id
_entity.type
_entity.pdbx_description
1 polymer ?
#
loop_
_entity_poly.entity_id
_entity_poly.type
_entity_poly.pdbx_seq_one_letter_code
_entity_poly.pdbx_strand_id
1 'polypeptide(L)'
;MESYHRHRKKEKARRRTFFTIVILILVLILLIILRQSKIRLFKEEELPISLINQLPKIKKVDISIANIVTDADGDGINDQEDILQGAKLELERKAKNIIAEESINYFEEGDPPPDKAICTDIIARAFTNAGYNLRMLVDKDIKGNFGEYPWELWEVKAADPNIDYRRPENLIIFFQRNAK
;
A
#
# COMPACT_ATOMS: atom_id res chain seq x y z
N MET A 1 -67.96 -1.33 -39.95
CA MET A 1 -66.83 -0.40 -39.71
C MET A 1 -66.46 -0.25 -38.24
N GLU A 2 -67.42 -0.09 -37.30
CA GLU A 2 -67.13 0.09 -35.87
C GLU A 2 -66.38 -1.04 -35.16
N SER A 3 -66.67 -2.31 -35.50
CA SER A 3 -66.02 -3.48 -34.87
C SER A 3 -64.51 -3.51 -35.17
N TYR A 4 -64.13 -3.19 -36.41
CA TYR A 4 -62.74 -3.10 -36.84
C TYR A 4 -61.96 -2.01 -36.10
N HIS A 5 -62.55 -0.81 -35.93
CA HIS A 5 -61.93 0.27 -35.18
C HIS A 5 -61.77 -0.03 -33.68
N ARG A 6 -62.75 -0.73 -33.06
CA ARG A 6 -62.65 -1.17 -31.65
C ARG A 6 -61.55 -2.21 -31.45
N HIS A 7 -61.41 -3.17 -32.37
CA HIS A 7 -60.34 -4.18 -32.33
C HIS A 7 -58.95 -3.55 -32.45
N ARG A 8 -58.77 -2.65 -33.43
CA ARG A 8 -57.50 -1.93 -33.67
C ARG A 8 -57.10 -1.03 -32.49
N LYS A 9 -58.08 -0.42 -31.81
CA LYS A 9 -57.86 0.41 -30.60
C LYS A 9 -57.44 -0.44 -29.40
N LYS A 10 -58.07 -1.61 -29.19
CA LYS A 10 -57.68 -2.58 -28.14
C LYS A 10 -56.27 -3.15 -28.37
N GLU A 11 -55.93 -3.46 -29.62
CA GLU A 11 -54.61 -4.00 -29.96
C GLU A 11 -53.49 -2.95 -29.77
N LYS A 12 -53.74 -1.69 -30.16
CA LYS A 12 -52.80 -0.59 -29.93
C LYS A 12 -52.61 -0.28 -28.44
N ALA A 13 -53.66 -0.40 -27.63
CA ALA A 13 -53.59 -0.27 -26.18
C ALA A 13 -52.76 -1.39 -25.53
N ARG A 14 -52.96 -2.65 -25.95
CA ARG A 14 -52.16 -3.81 -25.50
C ARG A 14 -50.68 -3.69 -25.87
N ARG A 15 -50.36 -3.22 -27.07
CA ARG A 15 -48.96 -2.98 -27.47
C ARG A 15 -48.32 -1.89 -26.62
N ARG A 16 -49.03 -0.80 -26.33
CA ARG A 16 -48.54 0.26 -25.43
C ARG A 16 -48.28 -0.24 -24.02
N THR A 17 -49.20 -1.01 -23.43
CA THR A 17 -48.98 -1.59 -22.10
C THR A 17 -47.82 -2.58 -22.07
N PHE A 18 -47.64 -3.37 -23.14
CA PHE A 18 -46.47 -4.24 -23.29
C PHE A 18 -45.16 -3.45 -23.31
N PHE A 19 -45.05 -2.41 -24.15
CA PHE A 19 -43.85 -1.57 -24.21
C PHE A 19 -43.58 -0.85 -22.88
N THR A 20 -44.61 -0.36 -22.18
CA THR A 20 -44.42 0.25 -20.85
C THR A 20 -43.90 -0.73 -19.82
N ILE A 21 -44.37 -1.99 -19.83
CA ILE A 21 -43.87 -3.03 -18.91
C ILE A 21 -42.41 -3.35 -19.22
N VAL A 22 -42.04 -3.49 -20.50
CA VAL A 22 -40.65 -3.75 -20.91
C VAL A 22 -39.72 -2.61 -20.48
N ILE A 23 -40.13 -1.35 -20.67
CA ILE A 23 -39.34 -0.18 -20.23
C ILE A 23 -39.17 -0.19 -18.70
N LEU A 24 -40.23 -0.47 -17.93
CA LEU A 24 -40.14 -0.55 -16.47
C LEU A 24 -39.17 -1.65 -16.02
N ILE A 25 -39.17 -2.81 -16.68
CA ILE A 25 -38.23 -3.90 -16.39
C ILE A 25 -36.79 -3.47 -16.69
N LEU A 26 -36.54 -2.83 -17.83
CA LEU A 26 -35.20 -2.36 -18.20
C LEU A 26 -34.67 -1.30 -17.23
N VAL A 27 -35.53 -0.37 -16.77
CA VAL A 27 -35.17 0.62 -15.75
C VAL A 27 -34.84 -0.05 -14.42
N LEU A 28 -35.61 -1.08 -14.02
CA LEU A 28 -35.34 -1.82 -12.79
C LEU A 28 -33.99 -2.55 -12.84
N ILE A 29 -33.67 -3.18 -13.98
CA ILE A 29 -32.38 -3.84 -14.21
C ILE A 29 -31.24 -2.82 -14.15
N LEU A 30 -31.40 -1.65 -14.79
CA LEU A 30 -30.40 -0.58 -14.75
C LEU A 30 -30.16 -0.09 -13.31
N LEU A 31 -31.20 0.09 -12.52
CA LEU A 31 -31.08 0.47 -11.10
C LEU A 31 -30.34 -0.58 -10.27
N ILE A 32 -30.56 -1.87 -10.54
CA ILE A 32 -29.83 -2.97 -9.89
C ILE A 32 -28.35 -2.93 -10.27
N ILE A 33 -28.02 -2.71 -11.55
CA ILE A 33 -26.64 -2.60 -12.04
C ILE A 33 -25.94 -1.39 -11.38
N LEU A 34 -26.60 -0.23 -11.36
CA LEU A 34 -26.07 1.00 -10.75
C LEU A 34 -25.87 0.84 -9.23
N ARG A 35 -26.74 0.09 -8.55
CA ARG A 35 -26.56 -0.24 -7.13
C ARG A 35 -25.36 -1.15 -6.92
N GLN A 36 -25.22 -2.21 -7.74
CA GLN A 36 -24.09 -3.13 -7.64
C GLN A 36 -22.76 -2.46 -7.99
N SER A 37 -22.73 -1.58 -9.00
CA SER A 37 -21.51 -0.85 -9.38
C SER A 37 -21.06 0.10 -8.28
N LYS A 38 -22.00 0.83 -7.62
CA LYS A 38 -21.69 1.67 -6.47
C LYS A 38 -21.16 0.86 -5.27
N ILE A 39 -21.72 -0.33 -5.02
CA ILE A 39 -21.24 -1.25 -3.96
C ILE A 39 -19.82 -1.74 -4.25
N ARG A 40 -19.48 -2.03 -5.51
CA ARG A 40 -18.12 -2.46 -5.88
C ARG A 40 -17.10 -1.31 -5.84
N LEU A 41 -17.51 -0.09 -6.21
CA LEU A 41 -16.64 1.08 -6.23
C LEU A 41 -16.30 1.62 -4.81
N PHE A 42 -17.17 1.38 -3.82
CA PHE A 42 -17.00 1.82 -2.44
C PHE A 42 -16.54 0.72 -1.48
N LYS A 43 -16.20 -0.47 -1.97
CA LYS A 43 -15.56 -1.48 -1.13
C LYS A 43 -14.09 -1.10 -0.99
N GLU A 44 -13.82 -0.06 -0.20
CA GLU A 44 -12.50 0.13 0.41
C GLU A 44 -12.21 -1.17 1.16
N GLU A 45 -11.18 -1.87 0.73
CA GLU A 45 -10.71 -3.08 1.40
C GLU A 45 -10.14 -2.64 2.75
N GLU A 46 -10.99 -2.67 3.78
CA GLU A 46 -10.56 -2.48 5.15
C GLU A 46 -9.65 -3.66 5.51
N LEU A 47 -8.34 -3.46 5.32
CA LEU A 47 -7.33 -4.39 5.80
C LEU A 47 -7.57 -4.62 7.30
N PRO A 48 -7.75 -5.87 7.76
CA PRO A 48 -8.02 -6.16 9.16
C PRO A 48 -6.71 -6.07 9.95
N ILE A 49 -6.17 -4.85 10.07
CA ILE A 49 -4.99 -4.58 10.87
C ILE A 49 -5.47 -4.49 12.31
N SER A 50 -4.91 -5.33 13.18
CA SER A 50 -5.29 -5.51 14.59
C SER A 50 -5.25 -4.23 15.45
N LEU A 51 -4.73 -3.13 14.92
CA LEU A 51 -4.48 -1.86 15.61
C LEU A 51 -5.26 -0.67 15.03
N ILE A 52 -6.16 -0.86 14.05
CA ILE A 52 -6.78 0.25 13.31
C ILE A 52 -7.53 1.26 14.20
N ASN A 53 -8.10 0.80 15.33
CA ASN A 53 -8.79 1.64 16.31
C ASN A 53 -7.86 2.33 17.34
N GLN A 54 -6.59 1.94 17.38
CA GLN A 54 -5.58 2.47 18.29
C GLN A 54 -4.55 3.36 17.58
N LEU A 55 -4.45 3.27 16.26
CA LEU A 55 -3.56 4.12 15.49
C LEU A 55 -4.12 5.56 15.48
N PRO A 56 -3.24 6.59 15.61
CA PRO A 56 -3.66 7.96 15.43
C PRO A 56 -4.33 8.11 14.07
N LYS A 57 -5.32 9.00 13.95
CA LYS A 57 -5.88 9.37 12.65
C LYS A 57 -4.82 10.14 11.86
N ILE A 58 -3.92 9.42 11.21
CA ILE A 58 -2.88 9.99 10.37
C ILE A 58 -3.59 10.67 9.20
N LYS A 59 -3.18 11.90 8.87
CA LYS A 59 -3.61 12.54 7.63
C LYS A 59 -3.17 11.63 6.48
N LYS A 60 -4.12 10.97 5.80
CA LYS A 60 -3.84 10.20 4.60
C LYS A 60 -3.15 11.16 3.62
N VAL A 61 -1.87 10.93 3.35
CA VAL A 61 -1.19 11.60 2.24
C VAL A 61 -1.70 10.89 0.99
N ASP A 62 -2.32 11.66 0.09
CA ASP A 62 -2.70 11.11 -1.20
C ASP A 62 -1.44 11.01 -2.06
N ILE A 63 -0.87 9.80 -2.08
CA ILE A 63 0.37 9.52 -2.81
C ILE A 63 0.08 9.26 -4.30
N SER A 64 -1.20 9.15 -4.71
CA SER A 64 -1.58 8.99 -6.12
C SER A 64 -1.28 10.22 -6.99
N ILE A 65 -0.91 11.34 -6.37
CA ILE A 65 -0.60 12.60 -7.02
C ILE A 65 0.85 12.64 -7.55
N ALA A 66 1.72 11.76 -7.07
CA ALA A 66 3.09 11.67 -7.56
C ALA A 66 3.14 10.80 -8.84
N ASN A 67 3.62 11.37 -9.95
CA ASN A 67 3.87 10.62 -11.19
C ASN A 67 5.15 9.78 -11.05
N ILE A 68 5.11 8.75 -10.20
CA ILE A 68 6.23 7.83 -9.98
C ILE A 68 6.22 6.78 -11.08
N VAL A 69 7.28 6.80 -11.88
CA VAL A 69 7.48 5.91 -13.04
C VAL A 69 8.70 5.00 -12.87
N THR A 70 9.33 5.01 -11.70
CA THR A 70 10.50 4.18 -11.40
C THR A 70 10.04 2.78 -10.99
N ASP A 71 10.80 1.79 -11.45
CA ASP A 71 10.59 0.36 -11.27
C ASP A 71 11.99 -0.27 -11.28
N ALA A 72 12.58 -0.43 -10.10
CA ALA A 72 13.98 -0.80 -9.94
C ALA A 72 14.25 -2.30 -10.10
N ASP A 73 13.26 -3.16 -9.82
CA ASP A 73 13.37 -4.60 -10.05
C ASP A 73 12.79 -5.06 -11.41
N GLY A 74 12.07 -4.18 -12.12
CA GLY A 74 11.62 -4.37 -13.49
C GLY A 74 10.41 -5.29 -13.60
N ASP A 75 9.60 -5.41 -12.55
CA ASP A 75 8.45 -6.31 -12.51
C ASP A 75 7.16 -5.71 -13.08
N GLY A 76 7.18 -4.41 -13.42
CA GLY A 76 6.06 -3.66 -13.98
C GLY A 76 5.15 -3.00 -12.95
N ILE A 77 5.45 -3.15 -11.66
CA ILE A 77 4.93 -2.35 -10.55
C ILE A 77 5.92 -1.20 -10.31
N ASN A 78 5.44 -0.05 -9.82
CA ASN A 78 6.35 1.05 -9.52
C ASN A 78 6.88 0.93 -8.08
N ASP A 79 8.07 1.47 -7.85
CA ASP A 79 8.80 1.36 -6.58
C ASP A 79 7.95 1.75 -5.36
N GLN A 80 7.06 2.74 -5.50
CA GLN A 80 6.21 3.19 -4.39
C GLN A 80 5.19 2.11 -4.01
N GLU A 81 4.57 1.50 -5.00
CA GLU A 81 3.63 0.41 -4.79
C GLU A 81 4.37 -0.84 -4.25
N ASP A 82 5.57 -1.14 -4.72
CA ASP A 82 6.37 -2.25 -4.20
C ASP A 82 6.82 -2.04 -2.75
N ILE A 83 7.25 -0.83 -2.40
CA ILE A 83 7.56 -0.49 -1.00
C ILE A 83 6.31 -0.67 -0.13
N LEU A 84 5.14 -0.23 -0.60
CA LEU A 84 3.88 -0.38 0.13
C LEU A 84 3.48 -1.86 0.28
N GLN A 85 3.65 -2.67 -0.76
CA GLN A 85 3.38 -4.11 -0.73
C GLN A 85 4.32 -4.83 0.22
N GLY A 86 5.63 -4.56 0.14
CA GLY A 86 6.63 -5.10 1.06
C GLY A 86 6.33 -4.77 2.53
N ALA A 87 5.93 -3.54 2.82
CA ALA A 87 5.52 -3.14 4.17
C ALA A 87 4.26 -3.89 4.66
N LYS A 88 3.28 -4.14 3.78
CA LYS A 88 2.09 -4.94 4.10
C LYS A 88 2.44 -6.40 4.39
N LEU A 89 3.35 -7.00 3.61
CA LEU A 89 3.80 -8.38 3.83
C LEU A 89 4.42 -8.58 5.22
N GLU A 90 5.11 -7.59 5.76
CA GLU A 90 5.65 -7.65 7.13
C GLU A 90 4.56 -7.69 8.21
N LEU A 91 3.40 -7.05 7.97
CA LEU A 91 2.24 -7.15 8.86
C LEU A 91 1.64 -8.56 8.86
N GLU A 92 1.68 -9.25 7.71
CA GLU A 92 1.18 -10.62 7.58
C GLU A 92 2.14 -11.66 8.19
N ARG A 93 3.46 -11.44 8.06
CA ARG A 93 4.51 -12.31 8.62
C ARG A 93 4.50 -12.34 10.15
N LYS A 94 3.89 -11.35 10.81
CA LYS A 94 3.81 -11.23 12.29
C LYS A 94 5.18 -11.35 12.96
N ALA A 95 6.18 -10.68 12.38
CA ALA A 95 7.51 -10.64 12.97
C ALA A 95 7.45 -10.14 14.42
N LYS A 96 8.13 -10.83 15.32
CA LYS A 96 8.21 -10.45 16.74
C LYS A 96 9.22 -9.32 16.92
N ASN A 97 8.91 -8.43 17.87
CA ASN A 97 9.82 -7.35 18.21
C ASN A 97 11.07 -7.89 18.93
N ILE A 98 12.26 -7.64 18.36
CA ILE A 98 13.55 -8.10 18.91
C ILE A 98 13.80 -7.55 20.33
N ILE A 99 13.44 -6.28 20.57
CA ILE A 99 13.68 -5.57 21.82
C ILE A 99 12.81 -6.14 22.95
N ALA A 100 11.60 -6.60 22.63
CA ALA A 100 10.68 -7.17 23.61
C ALA A 100 11.14 -8.52 24.18
N GLU A 101 12.08 -9.20 23.52
CA GLU A 101 12.61 -10.51 23.94
C GLU A 101 14.00 -10.42 24.61
N GLU A 102 14.47 -9.24 25.02
CA GLU A 102 15.83 -9.01 25.56
C GLU A 102 16.94 -9.62 24.68
N SER A 103 16.68 -9.72 23.36
CA SER A 103 17.54 -10.41 22.42
C SER A 103 18.65 -9.48 21.89
N ILE A 104 19.77 -10.08 21.49
CA ILE A 104 20.87 -9.37 20.83
C ILE A 104 20.35 -8.74 19.53
N ASN A 105 20.44 -7.42 19.42
CA ASN A 105 19.97 -6.66 18.27
C ASN A 105 21.09 -6.41 17.23
N TYR A 106 22.01 -7.35 17.08
CA TYR A 106 23.12 -7.30 16.13
C TYR A 106 23.25 -8.64 15.41
N PHE A 107 23.39 -8.60 14.09
CA PHE A 107 23.49 -9.78 13.23
C PHE A 107 24.69 -9.59 12.29
N GLU A 108 25.54 -10.60 12.19
CA GLU A 108 26.79 -10.53 11.40
C GLU A 108 26.53 -10.37 9.89
N GLU A 109 25.41 -10.90 9.40
CA GLU A 109 24.94 -10.72 8.02
C GLU A 109 24.13 -9.43 7.83
N GLY A 110 23.96 -8.64 8.90
CA GLY A 110 23.20 -7.40 8.95
C GLY A 110 21.71 -7.59 9.27
N ASP A 111 21.04 -8.49 8.55
CA ASP A 111 19.59 -8.67 8.67
C ASP A 111 19.19 -9.64 9.78
N PRO A 112 18.13 -9.34 10.56
CA PRO A 112 17.54 -10.30 11.49
C PRO A 112 16.80 -11.43 10.76
N PRO A 113 16.58 -12.58 11.42
CA PRO A 113 15.72 -13.65 10.94
C PRO A 113 14.31 -13.16 10.52
N PRO A 114 13.62 -13.81 9.56
CA PRO A 114 12.33 -13.36 9.05
C PRO A 114 11.23 -13.19 10.11
N ASP A 115 11.26 -14.00 11.16
CA ASP A 115 10.29 -13.99 12.27
C ASP A 115 10.59 -12.92 13.33
N LYS A 116 11.65 -12.12 13.15
CA LYS A 116 12.06 -11.05 14.06
C LYS A 116 12.30 -9.75 13.31
N ALA A 117 11.89 -8.63 13.89
CA ALA A 117 12.10 -7.30 13.32
C ALA A 117 12.00 -6.19 14.37
N ILE A 118 12.69 -5.08 14.13
CA ILE A 118 12.36 -3.76 14.69
C ILE A 118 11.78 -2.85 13.59
N CYS A 119 11.46 -1.60 13.93
CA CYS A 119 10.83 -0.67 12.99
C CYS A 119 11.63 -0.47 11.70
N THR A 120 12.97 -0.36 11.78
CA THR A 120 13.85 -0.13 10.64
C THR A 120 14.04 -1.37 9.77
N ASP A 121 13.90 -2.57 10.33
CA ASP A 121 13.93 -3.83 9.56
C ASP A 121 12.73 -3.94 8.62
N ILE A 122 11.56 -3.49 9.08
CA ILE A 122 10.35 -3.42 8.24
C ILE A 122 10.58 -2.48 7.06
N ILE A 123 11.21 -1.32 7.31
CA ILE A 123 11.55 -0.39 6.24
C ILE A 123 12.56 -1.02 5.27
N ALA A 124 13.62 -1.65 5.76
CA ALA A 124 14.62 -2.31 4.92
C ALA A 124 14.01 -3.41 4.04
N ARG A 125 13.13 -4.25 4.59
CA ARG A 125 12.44 -5.31 3.85
C ARG A 125 11.45 -4.76 2.82
N ALA A 126 10.78 -3.65 3.12
CA ALA A 126 9.94 -2.93 2.17
C ALA A 126 10.75 -2.40 0.97
N PHE A 127 11.93 -1.83 1.23
CA PHE A 127 12.84 -1.40 0.16
C PHE A 127 13.36 -2.59 -0.67
N THR A 128 13.69 -3.71 -0.02
CA THR A 128 14.10 -4.94 -0.73
C THR A 128 13.01 -5.46 -1.66
N ASN A 129 11.74 -5.32 -1.28
CA ASN A 129 10.61 -5.70 -2.14
C ASN A 129 10.52 -4.86 -3.41
N ALA A 130 11.07 -3.65 -3.42
CA ALA A 130 11.16 -2.77 -4.57
C ALA A 130 12.54 -2.80 -5.24
N GLY A 131 13.31 -3.88 -5.05
CA GLY A 131 14.65 -4.02 -5.65
C GLY A 131 15.78 -3.22 -4.98
N TYR A 132 15.53 -2.48 -3.90
CA TYR A 132 16.54 -1.66 -3.23
C TYR A 132 17.16 -2.34 -2.00
N ASN A 133 18.48 -2.52 -2.02
CA ASN A 133 19.22 -2.93 -0.83
C ASN A 133 19.53 -1.72 0.07
N LEU A 134 18.64 -1.40 1.00
CA LEU A 134 18.78 -0.24 1.89
C LEU A 134 20.09 -0.25 2.70
N ARG A 135 20.55 -1.44 3.12
CA ARG A 135 21.82 -1.61 3.83
C ARG A 135 23.00 -1.07 3.01
N MET A 136 23.09 -1.48 1.75
CA MET A 136 24.14 -1.05 0.83
C MET A 136 24.03 0.42 0.45
N LEU A 137 22.80 0.94 0.31
CA LEU A 137 22.57 2.36 0.01
C LEU A 137 23.04 3.26 1.15
N VAL A 138 22.71 2.91 2.39
CA VAL A 138 23.12 3.64 3.60
C VAL A 138 24.63 3.55 3.80
N ASP A 139 25.23 2.36 3.68
CA ASP A 139 26.69 2.17 3.76
C ASP A 139 27.44 3.05 2.74
N LYS A 140 26.93 3.11 1.50
CA LYS A 140 27.52 3.94 0.45
C LYS A 140 27.45 5.43 0.77
N ASP A 141 26.32 5.94 1.25
CA ASP A 141 26.21 7.36 1.63
C ASP A 141 27.09 7.69 2.84
N ILE A 142 27.13 6.82 3.85
CA ILE A 142 28.01 6.96 5.03
C ILE A 142 29.49 7.03 4.62
N LYS A 143 29.95 6.16 3.73
CA LYS A 143 31.34 6.17 3.24
C LYS A 143 31.75 7.49 2.60
N GLY A 144 30.82 8.15 1.90
CA GLY A 144 31.07 9.46 1.29
C GLY A 144 30.89 10.64 2.25
N ASN A 145 30.19 10.44 3.37
CA ASN A 145 29.65 11.55 4.18
C ASN A 145 29.68 11.23 5.67
N PHE A 146 30.70 10.52 6.14
CA PHE A 146 30.78 10.01 7.50
C PHE A 146 30.47 11.09 8.55
N GLY A 147 31.04 12.30 8.40
CA GLY A 147 30.84 13.40 9.37
C GLY A 147 29.40 13.94 9.50
N GLU A 148 28.49 13.58 8.60
CA GLU A 148 27.09 14.06 8.62
C GLU A 148 26.17 13.23 9.52
N TYR A 149 26.64 12.07 10.00
CA TYR A 149 25.85 11.12 10.77
C TYR A 149 26.08 11.29 12.29
N PRO A 150 25.05 11.05 13.12
CA PRO A 150 25.09 11.33 14.56
C PRO A 150 25.80 10.22 15.35
N TRP A 151 27.09 9.98 15.11
CA TRP A 151 27.84 8.88 15.76
C TRP A 151 27.87 8.95 17.28
N GLU A 152 27.87 10.16 17.85
CA GLU A 152 27.85 10.40 19.29
C GLU A 152 26.57 9.85 19.95
N LEU A 153 25.43 9.88 19.24
CA LEU A 153 24.16 9.31 19.72
C LEU A 153 24.23 7.79 19.90
N TRP A 154 25.08 7.14 19.11
CA TRP A 154 25.24 5.68 19.08
C TRP A 154 26.47 5.20 19.85
N GLU A 155 27.26 6.12 20.42
CA GLU A 155 28.51 5.83 21.12
C GLU A 155 29.51 4.99 20.29
N VAL A 156 29.48 5.11 18.96
CA VAL A 156 30.39 4.38 18.05
C VAL A 156 31.44 5.29 17.43
N LYS A 157 32.59 4.71 17.08
CA LYS A 157 33.73 5.42 16.45
C LYS A 157 33.93 5.09 14.98
N ALA A 158 33.21 4.09 14.47
CA ALA A 158 33.32 3.62 13.11
C ALA A 158 31.94 3.21 12.59
N ALA A 159 31.77 3.37 11.28
CA ALA A 159 30.60 2.87 10.57
C ALA A 159 30.64 1.35 10.55
N ASP A 160 29.45 0.75 10.59
CA ASP A 160 29.25 -0.68 10.49
C ASP A 160 28.01 -0.95 9.60
N PRO A 161 28.21 -1.43 8.36
CA PRO A 161 27.13 -1.65 7.41
C PRO A 161 26.11 -2.66 7.92
N ASN A 162 26.44 -3.52 8.89
CA ASN A 162 25.50 -4.51 9.42
C ASN A 162 24.47 -3.92 10.38
N ILE A 163 24.67 -2.71 10.90
CA ILE A 163 23.77 -2.12 11.89
C ILE A 163 23.38 -0.67 11.56
N ASP A 164 24.15 0.04 10.73
CA ASP A 164 23.94 1.46 10.49
C ASP A 164 22.60 1.79 9.81
N TYR A 165 22.11 0.93 8.91
CA TYR A 165 20.79 1.09 8.28
C TYR A 165 19.63 0.78 9.24
N ARG A 166 19.92 0.13 10.37
CA ARG A 166 18.93 -0.22 11.40
C ARG A 166 18.79 0.87 12.47
N ARG A 167 19.62 1.91 12.41
CA ARG A 167 19.60 3.09 13.30
C ARG A 167 18.63 4.16 12.75
N PRO A 168 17.51 4.46 13.43
CA PRO A 168 16.50 5.40 12.92
C PRO A 168 17.06 6.77 12.53
N GLU A 169 17.94 7.34 13.35
CA GLU A 169 18.53 8.65 13.13
C GLU A 169 19.48 8.66 11.92
N ASN A 170 20.14 7.55 11.64
CA ASN A 170 20.92 7.39 10.40
C ASN A 170 20.01 7.36 9.17
N LEU A 171 18.86 6.68 9.24
CA LEU A 171 17.89 6.66 8.15
C LEU A 171 17.30 8.04 7.88
N ILE A 172 17.03 8.85 8.92
CA ILE A 172 16.54 10.23 8.75
C ILE A 172 17.54 11.05 7.93
N ILE A 173 18.82 11.02 8.30
CA ILE A 173 19.89 11.73 7.58
C ILE A 173 20.02 11.19 6.15
N PHE A 174 20.03 9.86 5.98
CA PHE A 174 20.11 9.22 4.67
C PHE A 174 18.96 9.69 3.76
N PHE A 175 17.70 9.65 4.21
CA PHE A 175 16.57 10.07 3.38
C PHE A 175 16.56 11.58 3.09
N GLN A 176 16.94 12.44 4.05
CA GLN A 176 17.08 13.88 3.80
C GLN A 176 18.09 14.19 2.69
N ARG A 177 19.14 13.36 2.58
CA ARG A 177 20.21 13.51 1.60
C ARG A 177 19.85 12.91 0.24
N ASN A 178 19.09 11.82 0.21
CA ASN A 178 18.90 10.99 -0.99
C ASN A 178 17.48 10.95 -1.58
N ALA A 179 16.44 11.33 -0.84
CA ALA A 179 15.03 11.25 -1.26
C ALA A 179 14.40 12.63 -1.50
N LYS A 180 14.91 13.36 -2.51
CA LYS A 180 14.45 14.70 -2.91
C LYS A 180 13.55 14.65 -4.15
#